data_AF-A0A9P9PM79-F1
#
_entry.id   AF-A0A9P9PM79-F1
#
_cell.length_a   1.000
_cell.length_b   1.000
_cell.length_c   1.000
_cell.angle_alpha   90.00
_cell.angle_beta   90.00
_cell.angle_gamma   90.00
#
_symmetry.space_group_name_H-M   'P 1'
#
loop_
_entity.id
_entity.type
_entity.pdbx_description
1 polymer ?
#
loop_
_entity_poly.entity_id
_entity_poly.type
_entity_poly.pdbx_seq_one_letter_code
_entity_poly.pdbx_strand_id
1 'polypeptide(L)'
;MAGPGGGPSRRSHTKSRKGCKTCKRRHIRCDETFPQCRNCTKHQVRCDYMDSPTAMMPESSQSPQQPNLLWTPEIEATIELWRQTGEFPFPELRVYPQPQWRSLTKTDLRLIHHLSSISNEMFRNRTSKSTLWTDMMPKFLSIAASHPFVMHSILAFSASHLAWISQSSETRNLAFHHASIALKGLHDGITSFTKQNSDAVLASSLLLAWQATDWRGWASLVTGTKTVIQSMQPWRHESLFADYIAEHTPMPTRHFMNPISTPMSQDARREHINTLADIHASLQRLQPYLSRNDQETKWVDQLKGYLDRLRASNQPQTPEEQFNQLYALRKWLFWVPISLLAAKRGDVNVLVVLAHFYAAALALEPMFPDVASVFVADLSLRPLEEIVQHVQGYQDTRYDSRVQTMSYLVQFPIDMISSYKTRREWARQQMTEVSPVQQPAYALETINLDLENQIAQYSYGQSLSPAFAPSPLTFMPPGMSSTPTSPYLEVPRTNVDAYGSNSYASSSMSSSYTSPLGSPAAVLPPYSAPPEHAFNFGMPTGYPGGFVATPIWT
;
A
#
# COMPACT_ATOMS: atom_id res chain seq x y z
N MET A 1 19.49 73.05 6.88
CA MET A 1 18.02 73.08 6.72
C MET A 1 17.53 71.64 6.65
N ALA A 2 16.67 71.24 7.58
CA ALA A 2 16.19 69.87 7.77
C ALA A 2 14.83 69.61 7.08
N GLY A 3 14.64 68.39 6.56
CA GLY A 3 13.35 67.66 6.43
C GLY A 3 12.68 67.61 5.05
N PRO A 4 11.75 66.65 4.77
CA PRO A 4 11.57 65.30 5.36
C PRO A 4 11.41 64.19 4.27
N GLY A 5 11.90 62.96 4.44
CA GLY A 5 11.16 61.91 5.14
C GLY A 5 10.74 60.74 4.22
N GLY A 6 11.69 60.06 3.57
CA GLY A 6 11.44 58.83 2.81
C GLY A 6 11.77 57.58 3.65
N GLY A 7 10.84 57.16 4.51
CA GLY A 7 10.99 55.91 5.27
C GLY A 7 10.88 54.66 4.37
N PRO A 8 11.40 53.49 4.82
CA PRO A 8 11.38 52.26 4.01
C PRO A 8 9.96 51.82 3.64
N SER A 9 9.77 51.43 2.38
CA SER A 9 8.52 50.90 1.84
C SER A 9 8.01 49.72 2.69
N ARG A 10 6.77 49.82 3.18
CA ARG A 10 6.10 48.75 3.95
C ARG A 10 6.02 47.48 3.10
N ARG A 11 6.58 46.37 3.59
CA ARG A 11 6.41 45.05 2.98
C ARG A 11 4.93 44.76 2.78
N SER A 12 4.55 44.42 1.55
CA SER A 12 3.25 43.86 1.22
C SER A 12 3.08 42.53 1.96
N HIS A 13 2.08 42.44 2.84
CA HIS A 13 1.67 41.20 3.47
C HIS A 13 0.44 40.63 2.77
N THR A 14 0.36 39.30 2.65
CA THR A 14 -0.82 38.58 2.19
C THR A 14 -2.01 38.90 3.09
N LYS A 15 -3.06 39.51 2.53
CA LYS A 15 -4.27 39.88 3.27
C LYS A 15 -4.98 38.61 3.74
N SER A 16 -5.21 38.48 5.05
CA SER A 16 -6.06 37.44 5.63
C SER A 16 -7.50 37.64 5.11
N ARG A 17 -8.01 36.64 4.38
CA ARG A 17 -9.35 36.70 3.78
C ARG A 17 -10.43 36.58 4.87
N LYS A 18 -10.21 35.78 5.91
CA LYS A 18 -11.17 35.48 6.99
C LYS A 18 -10.93 36.23 8.32
N GLY A 19 -10.01 37.18 8.35
CA GLY A 19 -9.64 37.90 9.57
C GLY A 19 -10.79 38.68 10.24
N CYS A 20 -10.73 38.76 11.57
CA CYS A 20 -11.66 39.47 12.43
C CYS A 20 -11.85 40.94 11.98
N LYS A 21 -13.05 41.54 12.08
CA LYS A 21 -13.22 42.93 11.57
C LYS A 21 -12.47 43.94 12.43
N THR A 22 -12.25 43.70 13.73
CA THR A 22 -11.34 44.50 14.57
C THR A 22 -9.92 44.54 14.01
N CYS A 23 -9.41 43.41 13.53
CA CYS A 23 -8.08 43.24 12.95
C CYS A 23 -7.99 43.93 11.59
N LYS A 24 -9.03 43.74 10.76
CA LYS A 24 -9.16 44.37 9.44
C LYS A 24 -9.24 45.90 9.56
N ARG A 25 -10.04 46.43 10.49
CA ARG A 25 -10.17 47.88 10.77
C ARG A 25 -8.86 48.49 11.23
N ARG A 26 -8.06 47.73 12.00
CA ARG A 26 -6.73 48.15 12.46
C ARG A 26 -5.64 47.99 11.41
N HIS A 27 -5.96 47.48 10.22
CA HIS A 27 -5.02 47.18 9.14
C HIS A 27 -3.84 46.29 9.60
N ILE A 28 -4.10 45.33 10.51
CA ILE A 28 -3.14 44.32 10.96
C ILE A 28 -3.59 42.92 10.53
N ARG A 29 -2.64 41.99 10.37
CA ARG A 29 -2.94 40.59 10.01
C ARG A 29 -3.67 39.92 11.18
N CYS A 30 -4.81 39.31 10.91
CA CYS A 30 -5.49 38.43 11.87
C CYS A 30 -4.87 37.03 11.80
N ASP A 31 -4.69 36.41 12.96
CA ASP A 31 -4.24 35.03 13.11
C ASP A 31 -5.40 34.02 13.05
N GLU A 32 -6.64 34.50 12.88
CA GLU A 32 -7.85 33.70 12.63
C GLU A 32 -8.18 32.66 13.72
N THR A 33 -7.57 32.76 14.91
CA THR A 33 -7.91 31.88 16.03
C THR A 33 -9.27 32.24 16.63
N PHE A 34 -10.09 31.22 16.88
CA PHE A 34 -11.39 31.33 17.57
C PHE A 34 -11.25 30.82 19.01
N PRO A 35 -12.05 31.33 19.97
CA PRO A 35 -13.14 32.30 19.84
C PRO A 35 -12.67 33.78 19.89
N GLN A 36 -11.39 34.03 20.15
CA GLN A 36 -10.76 35.36 20.07
C GLN A 36 -9.39 35.23 19.40
N CYS A 37 -9.07 36.13 18.46
CA CYS A 37 -7.76 36.10 17.81
C CYS A 37 -6.67 36.61 18.77
N ARG A 38 -5.44 36.07 18.70
CA ARG A 38 -4.35 36.42 19.63
C ARG A 38 -4.00 37.90 19.58
N ASN A 39 -4.16 38.55 18.43
CA ASN A 39 -3.97 40.00 18.32
C ASN A 39 -5.04 40.79 19.08
N CYS A 40 -6.30 40.36 19.10
CA CYS A 40 -7.32 41.04 19.90
C CYS A 40 -7.16 40.73 21.38
N THR A 41 -6.80 39.50 21.75
CA THR A 41 -6.49 39.12 23.15
C THR A 41 -5.31 39.91 23.70
N LYS A 42 -4.20 39.99 22.95
CA LYS A 42 -3.00 40.73 23.38
C LYS A 42 -3.27 42.22 23.60
N HIS A 43 -4.12 42.81 22.76
CA HIS A 43 -4.45 44.23 22.85
C HIS A 43 -5.67 44.51 23.75
N GLN A 44 -6.22 43.50 24.43
CA GLN A 44 -7.38 43.63 25.31
C GLN A 44 -8.56 44.37 24.65
N VAL A 45 -8.77 44.11 23.36
CA VAL A 45 -9.88 44.68 22.58
C VAL A 45 -10.90 43.61 22.24
N ARG A 46 -12.18 44.00 22.20
CA ARG A 46 -13.28 43.09 21.82
C ARG A 46 -13.07 42.58 20.40
N CYS A 47 -13.06 41.26 20.25
CA CYS A 47 -12.95 40.59 18.95
C CYS A 47 -14.34 40.26 18.46
N ASP A 48 -14.65 40.62 17.21
CA ASP A 48 -15.96 40.33 16.61
C ASP A 48 -16.29 38.84 16.52
N TYR A 49 -15.29 37.95 16.65
CA TYR A 49 -15.54 36.50 16.77
C TYR A 49 -16.32 36.12 18.04
N MET A 50 -16.31 36.98 19.07
CA MET A 50 -17.07 36.76 20.32
C MET A 50 -18.56 37.06 20.16
N ASP A 51 -18.97 37.81 19.12
CA ASP A 51 -20.32 38.33 18.94
C ASP A 51 -21.10 37.63 17.81
N SER A 52 -20.52 36.59 17.20
CA SER A 52 -21.15 35.80 16.13
C SER A 52 -21.48 34.38 16.61
N PRO A 53 -22.72 34.10 17.04
CA PRO A 53 -23.19 32.71 17.25
C PRO A 53 -23.16 31.91 15.95
N THR A 54 -23.13 32.59 14.80
CA THR A 54 -23.01 31.99 13.46
C THR A 54 -21.59 31.48 13.14
N ALA A 55 -20.59 31.76 13.99
CA ALA A 55 -19.28 31.10 13.95
C ALA A 55 -19.22 29.80 14.78
N MET A 56 -20.35 29.42 15.42
CA MET A 56 -20.57 28.10 16.04
C MET A 56 -21.38 27.16 15.14
N MET A 57 -21.61 27.52 13.88
CA MET A 57 -21.90 26.49 12.88
C MET A 57 -20.56 25.81 12.59
N PRO A 58 -20.37 24.51 12.88
CA PRO A 58 -19.36 23.77 12.15
C PRO A 58 -19.58 24.06 10.66
N GLU A 59 -18.50 24.19 9.89
CA GLU A 59 -18.57 24.14 8.44
C GLU A 59 -19.65 23.13 8.06
N SER A 60 -20.73 23.64 7.43
CA SER A 60 -21.86 22.89 6.86
C SER A 60 -21.83 21.43 7.22
N SER A 61 -22.68 20.94 8.12
CA SER A 61 -22.89 19.51 8.43
C SER A 61 -22.38 18.66 7.27
N GLN A 62 -21.09 18.30 7.28
CA GLN A 62 -20.53 17.58 6.16
C GLN A 62 -21.11 16.22 6.45
N SER A 63 -22.21 15.90 5.77
CA SER A 63 -22.59 14.52 5.52
C SER A 63 -21.27 13.78 5.36
N PRO A 64 -20.97 12.75 6.19
CA PRO A 64 -19.65 12.14 6.25
C PRO A 64 -19.17 11.99 4.81
N GLN A 65 -18.11 12.72 4.43
CA GLN A 65 -17.72 12.83 3.03
C GLN A 65 -17.56 11.41 2.52
N GLN A 66 -18.47 11.00 1.63
CA GLN A 66 -18.53 9.60 1.21
C GLN A 66 -17.29 9.30 0.38
N PRO A 67 -16.72 8.08 0.50
CA PRO A 67 -15.60 7.69 -0.33
C PRO A 67 -15.98 7.78 -1.81
N ASN A 68 -15.16 8.46 -2.61
CA ASN A 68 -15.34 8.50 -4.05
C ASN A 68 -14.87 7.19 -4.70
N LEU A 69 -15.81 6.26 -4.82
CA LEU A 69 -15.60 4.94 -5.41
C LEU A 69 -15.88 4.89 -6.91
N LEU A 70 -16.01 6.05 -7.58
CA LEU A 70 -16.28 6.13 -9.03
C LEU A 70 -17.48 5.26 -9.42
N TRP A 71 -18.63 5.53 -8.80
CA TRP A 71 -19.89 4.86 -9.15
C TRP A 71 -20.39 5.33 -10.52
N THR A 72 -20.92 4.38 -11.31
CA THR A 72 -21.69 4.66 -12.52
C THR A 72 -23.04 3.93 -12.45
N PRO A 73 -24.07 4.38 -13.18
CA PRO A 73 -25.37 3.70 -13.20
C PRO A 73 -25.28 2.21 -13.57
N GLU A 74 -24.36 1.84 -14.47
CA GLU A 74 -24.14 0.47 -14.92
C GLU A 74 -23.54 -0.40 -13.80
N ILE A 75 -22.57 0.15 -13.06
CA ILE A 75 -21.97 -0.54 -11.90
C ILE A 75 -23.00 -0.70 -10.79
N GLU A 76 -23.82 0.33 -10.53
CA GLU A 76 -24.90 0.24 -9.55
C GLU A 76 -25.92 -0.84 -9.89
N ALA A 77 -26.35 -0.90 -11.15
CA ALA A 77 -27.27 -1.91 -11.63
C ALA A 77 -26.68 -3.33 -11.51
N THR A 78 -25.41 -3.50 -11.87
CA THR A 78 -24.71 -4.79 -11.78
C THR A 78 -24.59 -5.29 -10.33
N ILE A 79 -24.26 -4.40 -9.40
CA ILE A 79 -24.17 -4.74 -7.97
C ILE A 79 -25.53 -5.04 -7.38
N GLU A 80 -26.57 -4.31 -7.78
CA GLU A 80 -27.93 -4.59 -7.31
C GLU A 80 -28.45 -5.93 -7.86
N LEU A 81 -28.16 -6.24 -9.13
CA LEU A 81 -28.47 -7.55 -9.71
C LEU A 81 -27.75 -8.67 -8.94
N TRP A 82 -26.45 -8.49 -8.62
CA TRP A 82 -25.70 -9.45 -7.82
C TRP A 82 -26.33 -9.69 -6.44
N ARG A 83 -26.84 -8.64 -5.78
CA ARG A 83 -27.55 -8.76 -4.50
C ARG A 83 -28.90 -9.47 -4.63
N GLN A 84 -29.55 -9.39 -5.78
CA GLN A 84 -30.83 -10.05 -6.02
C GLN A 84 -30.69 -11.52 -6.38
N THR A 85 -29.78 -11.84 -7.32
CA THR A 85 -29.59 -13.21 -7.83
C THR A 85 -28.63 -14.02 -6.95
N GLY A 86 -27.71 -13.33 -6.28
CA GLY A 86 -26.58 -13.95 -5.59
C GLY A 86 -25.50 -14.50 -6.52
N GLU A 87 -25.62 -14.27 -7.84
CA GLU A 87 -24.67 -14.75 -8.83
C GLU A 87 -23.54 -13.74 -9.02
N PHE A 88 -22.30 -14.22 -8.89
CA PHE A 88 -21.12 -13.39 -9.10
C PHE A 88 -21.08 -12.78 -10.54
N PRO A 89 -20.87 -11.46 -10.71
CA PRO A 89 -21.00 -10.78 -12.01
C PRO A 89 -20.03 -11.21 -13.13
N PHE A 90 -18.97 -11.95 -12.79
CA PHE A 90 -17.90 -12.31 -13.73
C PHE A 90 -17.69 -13.83 -13.78
N PRO A 91 -18.58 -14.59 -14.46
CA PRO A 91 -18.51 -16.04 -14.50
C PRO A 91 -17.26 -16.57 -15.22
N GLU A 92 -16.66 -15.81 -16.14
CA GLU A 92 -15.45 -16.21 -16.86
C GLU A 92 -14.22 -16.34 -15.96
N LEU A 93 -14.21 -15.66 -14.81
CA LEU A 93 -13.15 -15.81 -13.80
C LEU A 93 -13.20 -17.15 -13.08
N ARG A 94 -14.31 -17.90 -13.19
CA ARG A 94 -14.51 -19.24 -12.60
C ARG A 94 -14.16 -19.29 -11.10
N VAL A 95 -14.50 -18.23 -10.38
CA VAL A 95 -14.26 -18.13 -8.92
C VAL A 95 -15.15 -19.13 -8.20
N TYR A 96 -14.53 -20.04 -7.44
CA TYR A 96 -15.25 -21.01 -6.62
C TYR A 96 -14.43 -21.37 -5.36
N PRO A 97 -15.03 -21.30 -4.16
CA PRO A 97 -16.40 -20.83 -3.87
C PRO A 97 -16.59 -19.33 -4.16
N GLN A 98 -17.81 -18.92 -4.47
CA GLN A 98 -18.12 -17.51 -4.75
C GLN A 98 -18.11 -16.67 -3.46
N PRO A 99 -17.73 -15.38 -3.53
CA PRO A 99 -17.79 -14.48 -2.38
C PRO A 99 -19.19 -14.40 -1.75
N GLN A 100 -19.26 -14.48 -0.42
CA GLN A 100 -20.52 -14.40 0.33
C GLN A 100 -21.08 -12.97 0.34
N TRP A 101 -21.84 -12.60 -0.69
CA TRP A 101 -22.37 -11.24 -0.85
C TRP A 101 -23.26 -10.77 0.31
N ARG A 102 -23.95 -11.70 1.01
CA ARG A 102 -24.90 -11.38 2.09
C ARG A 102 -24.25 -10.76 3.32
N SER A 103 -22.97 -11.06 3.58
CA SER A 103 -22.22 -10.51 4.72
C SER A 103 -21.50 -9.20 4.40
N LEU A 104 -21.68 -8.67 3.19
CA LEU A 104 -20.91 -7.54 2.65
C LEU A 104 -21.82 -6.33 2.38
N THR A 105 -21.29 -5.13 2.59
CA THR A 105 -22.00 -3.89 2.30
C THR A 105 -22.01 -3.58 0.80
N LYS A 106 -22.89 -2.67 0.33
CA LYS A 106 -22.88 -2.20 -1.08
C LYS A 106 -21.51 -1.62 -1.46
N THR A 107 -20.83 -0.97 -0.52
CA THR A 107 -19.45 -0.47 -0.68
C THR A 107 -18.45 -1.61 -0.87
N ASP A 108 -18.52 -2.66 -0.07
CA ASP A 108 -17.62 -3.81 -0.20
C ASP A 108 -17.82 -4.52 -1.55
N LEU A 109 -19.07 -4.70 -1.97
CA LEU A 109 -19.39 -5.28 -3.28
C LEU A 109 -18.84 -4.43 -4.43
N ARG A 110 -18.84 -3.09 -4.32
CA ARG A 110 -18.21 -2.19 -5.30
C ARG A 110 -16.71 -2.37 -5.40
N LEU A 111 -16.04 -2.59 -4.28
CA LEU A 111 -14.61 -2.85 -4.22
C LEU A 111 -14.27 -4.21 -4.84
N ILE A 112 -15.04 -5.25 -4.53
CA ILE A 112 -14.87 -6.58 -5.17
C ILE A 112 -15.11 -6.48 -6.68
N HIS A 113 -16.20 -5.82 -7.08
CA HIS A 113 -16.52 -5.59 -8.48
C HIS A 113 -15.39 -4.89 -9.22
N HIS A 114 -14.76 -3.88 -8.61
CA HIS A 114 -13.66 -3.12 -9.22
C HIS A 114 -12.51 -4.00 -9.71
N LEU A 115 -11.93 -4.79 -8.80
CA LEU A 115 -10.78 -5.65 -9.12
C LEU A 115 -11.19 -6.84 -9.99
N SER A 116 -12.39 -7.37 -9.77
CA SER A 116 -12.93 -8.47 -10.57
C SER A 116 -13.17 -8.05 -12.01
N SER A 117 -13.69 -6.84 -12.26
CA SER A 117 -13.86 -6.30 -13.60
C SER A 117 -12.53 -6.16 -14.33
N ILE A 118 -11.51 -5.62 -13.66
CA ILE A 118 -10.16 -5.49 -14.23
C ILE A 118 -9.58 -6.87 -14.58
N SER A 119 -9.67 -7.82 -13.65
CA SER A 119 -9.18 -9.18 -13.86
C SER A 119 -9.93 -9.88 -15.00
N ASN A 120 -11.26 -9.72 -15.05
CA ASN A 120 -12.10 -10.29 -16.11
C ASN A 120 -11.73 -9.73 -17.49
N GLU A 121 -11.51 -8.42 -17.58
CA GLU A 121 -11.10 -7.81 -18.83
C GLU A 121 -9.73 -8.34 -19.31
N MET A 122 -8.74 -8.41 -18.42
CA MET A 122 -7.43 -8.96 -18.78
C MET A 122 -7.52 -10.44 -19.18
N PHE A 123 -8.39 -11.22 -18.54
CA PHE A 123 -8.62 -12.62 -18.90
C PHE A 123 -9.26 -12.74 -20.30
N ARG A 124 -10.31 -11.96 -20.58
CA ARG A 124 -10.98 -11.91 -21.90
C ARG A 124 -10.02 -11.51 -23.01
N ASN A 125 -9.09 -10.61 -22.71
CA ASN A 125 -8.08 -10.13 -23.65
C ASN A 125 -6.84 -11.04 -23.75
N ARG A 126 -6.76 -12.12 -22.95
CA ARG A 126 -5.60 -13.02 -22.84
C ARG A 126 -4.31 -12.30 -22.42
N THR A 127 -4.44 -11.25 -21.62
CA THR A 127 -3.32 -10.44 -21.11
C THR A 127 -3.16 -10.55 -19.59
N SER A 128 -3.88 -11.46 -18.92
CA SER A 128 -3.81 -11.62 -17.46
C SER A 128 -2.38 -11.89 -16.97
N LYS A 129 -1.67 -12.78 -17.68
CA LYS A 129 -0.27 -13.13 -17.43
C LYS A 129 0.72 -12.02 -17.75
N SER A 130 0.34 -11.04 -18.57
CA SER A 130 1.15 -9.86 -18.88
C SER A 130 1.06 -8.77 -17.80
N THR A 131 0.43 -9.07 -16.65
CA THR A 131 0.29 -8.17 -15.50
C THR A 131 0.71 -8.87 -14.21
N LEU A 132 0.95 -8.09 -13.15
CA LEU A 132 1.51 -8.62 -11.91
C LEU A 132 0.54 -9.46 -11.08
N TRP A 133 -0.76 -9.16 -11.14
CA TRP A 133 -1.72 -9.68 -10.15
C TRP A 133 -3.03 -10.20 -10.72
N THR A 134 -3.41 -9.84 -11.95
CA THR A 134 -4.78 -10.10 -12.43
C THR A 134 -5.08 -11.59 -12.62
N ASP A 135 -4.07 -12.39 -12.94
CA ASP A 135 -4.16 -13.86 -13.03
C ASP A 135 -4.32 -14.54 -11.66
N MET A 136 -3.85 -13.89 -10.58
CA MET A 136 -3.99 -14.39 -9.20
C MET A 136 -5.32 -14.01 -8.55
N MET A 137 -6.01 -12.98 -9.06
CA MET A 137 -7.24 -12.46 -8.47
C MET A 137 -8.34 -13.52 -8.27
N PRO A 138 -8.61 -14.43 -9.24
CA PRO A 138 -9.60 -15.50 -9.01
C PRO A 138 -9.25 -16.42 -7.83
N LYS A 139 -7.97 -16.71 -7.62
CA LYS A 139 -7.49 -17.51 -6.48
C LYS A 139 -7.74 -16.76 -5.17
N PHE A 140 -7.40 -15.47 -5.10
CA PHE A 140 -7.66 -14.66 -3.91
C PHE A 140 -9.14 -14.57 -3.59
N LEU A 141 -10.01 -14.34 -4.58
CA LEU A 141 -11.45 -14.26 -4.38
C LEU A 141 -12.03 -15.59 -3.86
N SER A 142 -11.54 -16.72 -4.39
CA SER A 142 -11.98 -18.06 -3.97
C SER A 142 -11.59 -18.34 -2.51
N ILE A 143 -10.39 -17.95 -2.08
CA ILE A 143 -9.95 -18.10 -0.69
C ILE A 143 -10.71 -17.14 0.24
N ALA A 144 -10.93 -15.89 -0.22
CA ALA A 144 -11.62 -14.84 0.53
C ALA A 144 -13.09 -15.16 0.81
N ALA A 145 -13.73 -16.01 -0.01
CA ALA A 145 -15.09 -16.48 0.22
C ALA A 145 -15.25 -17.28 1.53
N SER A 146 -14.16 -17.87 2.05
CA SER A 146 -14.15 -18.59 3.33
C SER A 146 -13.35 -17.89 4.44
N HIS A 147 -12.52 -16.90 4.09
CA HIS A 147 -11.62 -16.23 5.03
C HIS A 147 -11.82 -14.70 5.01
N PRO A 148 -12.55 -14.14 6.00
CA PRO A 148 -12.89 -12.71 6.03
C PRO A 148 -11.69 -11.77 6.01
N PHE A 149 -10.57 -12.15 6.63
CA PHE A 149 -9.36 -11.32 6.64
C PHE A 149 -8.72 -11.19 5.26
N VAL A 150 -8.80 -12.24 4.42
CA VAL A 150 -8.36 -12.20 3.02
C VAL A 150 -9.29 -11.30 2.21
N MET A 151 -10.60 -11.37 2.47
CA MET A 151 -11.57 -10.45 1.85
C MET A 151 -11.22 -9.00 2.16
N HIS A 152 -10.93 -8.67 3.42
CA HIS A 152 -10.50 -7.33 3.79
C HIS A 152 -9.18 -6.90 3.12
N SER A 153 -8.24 -7.82 2.86
CA SER A 153 -7.04 -7.52 2.07
C SER A 153 -7.38 -7.15 0.62
N ILE A 154 -8.34 -7.84 -0.02
CA ILE A 154 -8.83 -7.52 -1.37
C ILE A 154 -9.53 -6.16 -1.37
N LEU A 155 -10.40 -5.90 -0.39
CA LEU A 155 -11.12 -4.63 -0.26
C LEU A 155 -10.15 -3.46 -0.08
N ALA A 156 -9.13 -3.62 0.76
CA ALA A 156 -8.08 -2.62 0.95
C ALA A 156 -7.29 -2.37 -0.34
N PHE A 157 -6.97 -3.42 -1.10
CA PHE A 157 -6.23 -3.30 -2.36
C PHE A 157 -7.06 -2.57 -3.42
N SER A 158 -8.36 -2.88 -3.48
CA SER A 158 -9.31 -2.19 -4.37
C SER A 158 -9.45 -0.71 -4.00
N ALA A 159 -9.67 -0.41 -2.72
CA ALA A 159 -9.83 0.95 -2.24
C ALA A 159 -8.55 1.76 -2.45
N SER A 160 -7.37 1.14 -2.28
CA SER A 160 -6.07 1.77 -2.58
C SER A 160 -5.96 2.16 -4.06
N HIS A 161 -6.41 1.29 -4.97
CA HIS A 161 -6.43 1.58 -6.40
C HIS A 161 -7.42 2.70 -6.73
N LEU A 162 -8.64 2.64 -6.21
CA LEU A 162 -9.64 3.69 -6.43
C LEU A 162 -9.19 5.03 -5.86
N ALA A 163 -8.56 5.07 -4.69
CA ALA A 163 -7.99 6.28 -4.11
C ALA A 163 -6.90 6.89 -4.99
N TRP A 164 -6.10 6.04 -5.66
CA TRP A 164 -5.10 6.52 -6.61
C TRP A 164 -5.72 7.10 -7.89
N ILE A 165 -6.85 6.57 -8.36
CA ILE A 165 -7.55 7.12 -9.53
C ILE A 165 -8.32 8.39 -9.15
N SER A 166 -9.11 8.35 -8.08
CA SER A 166 -10.02 9.42 -7.68
C SER A 166 -9.35 10.54 -6.89
N GLN A 167 -8.12 10.32 -6.40
CA GLN A 167 -7.37 11.23 -5.52
C GLN A 167 -8.14 11.62 -4.24
N SER A 168 -9.10 10.79 -3.81
CA SER A 168 -9.94 11.03 -2.62
C SER A 168 -9.24 10.55 -1.33
N SER A 169 -9.18 11.44 -0.33
CA SER A 169 -8.69 11.12 1.03
C SER A 169 -9.58 10.11 1.74
N GLU A 170 -10.87 10.18 1.52
CA GLU A 170 -11.90 9.35 2.16
C GLU A 170 -11.78 7.91 1.66
N THR A 171 -11.54 7.74 0.36
CA THR A 171 -11.30 6.41 -0.25
C THR A 171 -9.98 5.81 0.24
N ARG A 172 -8.96 6.65 0.46
CA ARG A 172 -7.70 6.21 1.08
C ARG A 172 -7.89 5.80 2.54
N ASN A 173 -8.72 6.51 3.30
CA ASN A 173 -9.07 6.12 4.68
C ASN A 173 -9.83 4.79 4.71
N LEU A 174 -10.72 4.55 3.75
CA LEU A 174 -11.39 3.27 3.58
C LEU A 174 -10.40 2.12 3.32
N ALA A 175 -9.38 2.36 2.51
CA ALA A 175 -8.31 1.39 2.29
C ALA A 175 -7.56 1.04 3.59
N PHE A 176 -7.17 2.05 4.38
CA PHE A 176 -6.52 1.82 5.67
C PHE A 176 -7.41 1.09 6.68
N HIS A 177 -8.72 1.37 6.67
CA HIS A 177 -9.68 0.70 7.54
C HIS A 177 -9.72 -0.80 7.26
N HIS A 178 -9.90 -1.20 6.00
CA HIS A 178 -9.89 -2.62 5.64
C HIS A 178 -8.50 -3.26 5.85
N ALA A 179 -7.41 -2.54 5.53
CA ALA A 179 -6.06 -3.05 5.76
C ALA A 179 -5.81 -3.36 7.24
N SER A 180 -6.32 -2.54 8.16
CA SER A 180 -6.17 -2.76 9.60
C SER A 180 -6.92 -4.01 10.07
N ILE A 181 -8.14 -4.24 9.56
CA ILE A 181 -8.92 -5.45 9.88
C ILE A 181 -8.21 -6.68 9.31
N ALA A 182 -7.72 -6.59 8.08
CA ALA A 182 -6.97 -7.65 7.42
C ALA A 182 -5.67 -8.01 8.16
N LEU A 183 -4.90 -7.01 8.63
CA LEU A 183 -3.69 -7.22 9.42
C LEU A 183 -4.00 -7.92 10.75
N LYS A 184 -5.08 -7.54 11.44
CA LYS A 184 -5.53 -8.22 12.66
C LYS A 184 -5.88 -9.68 12.38
N GLY A 185 -6.71 -9.95 11.36
CA GLY A 185 -7.08 -11.32 11.03
C GLY A 185 -5.92 -12.16 10.48
N LEU A 186 -4.94 -11.53 9.82
CA LEU A 186 -3.69 -12.17 9.43
C LEU A 186 -2.89 -12.59 10.67
N HIS A 187 -2.78 -11.71 11.68
CA HIS A 187 -2.15 -12.05 12.96
C HIS A 187 -2.79 -13.29 13.58
N ASP A 188 -4.12 -13.29 13.71
CA ASP A 188 -4.88 -14.41 14.27
C ASP A 188 -4.72 -15.69 13.43
N GLY A 189 -4.62 -15.57 12.11
CA GLY A 189 -4.34 -16.69 11.20
C GLY A 189 -2.93 -17.26 11.35
N ILE A 190 -1.93 -16.43 11.66
CA ILE A 190 -0.55 -16.86 11.91
C ILE A 190 -0.43 -17.57 13.26
N THR A 191 -1.07 -17.06 14.31
CA THR A 191 -1.05 -17.69 15.63
C THR A 191 -1.72 -19.08 15.63
N SER A 192 -2.65 -19.30 14.70
CA SER A 192 -3.32 -20.58 14.47
C SER A 192 -2.93 -21.23 13.14
N PHE A 193 -1.68 -21.05 12.69
CA PHE A 193 -1.24 -21.51 11.37
C PHE A 193 -1.29 -23.05 11.23
N THR A 194 -1.93 -23.51 10.16
CA THR A 194 -2.17 -24.91 9.81
C THR A 194 -2.10 -25.09 8.29
N LYS A 195 -2.05 -26.35 7.84
CA LYS A 195 -2.13 -26.66 6.40
C LYS A 195 -3.44 -26.16 5.75
N GLN A 196 -4.55 -26.11 6.49
CA GLN A 196 -5.84 -25.69 5.95
C GLN A 196 -5.96 -24.17 5.75
N ASN A 197 -5.35 -23.35 6.61
CA ASN A 197 -5.41 -21.89 6.50
C ASN A 197 -4.14 -21.28 5.87
N SER A 198 -3.13 -22.08 5.50
CA SER A 198 -1.86 -21.58 4.98
C SER A 198 -2.01 -20.74 3.71
N ASP A 199 -2.90 -21.15 2.79
CA ASP A 199 -3.18 -20.39 1.57
C ASP A 199 -3.84 -19.04 1.87
N ALA A 200 -4.67 -18.97 2.91
CA ALA A 200 -5.31 -17.72 3.34
C ALA A 200 -4.30 -16.76 3.98
N VAL A 201 -3.41 -17.27 4.85
CA VAL A 201 -2.32 -16.51 5.44
C VAL A 201 -1.37 -15.98 4.35
N LEU A 202 -1.00 -16.82 3.38
CA LEU A 202 -0.16 -16.43 2.25
C LEU A 202 -0.86 -15.37 1.37
N ALA A 203 -2.11 -15.59 0.98
CA ALA A 203 -2.89 -14.67 0.17
C ALA A 203 -3.00 -13.27 0.80
N SER A 204 -3.34 -13.21 2.09
CA SER A 204 -3.45 -11.94 2.80
C SER A 204 -2.08 -11.25 2.93
N SER A 205 -1.03 -11.99 3.25
CA SER A 205 0.33 -11.46 3.35
C SER A 205 0.80 -10.83 2.04
N LEU A 206 0.54 -11.48 0.90
CA LEU A 206 0.87 -10.95 -0.42
C LEU A 206 0.09 -9.68 -0.76
N LEU A 207 -1.24 -9.70 -0.62
CA LEU A 207 -2.10 -8.55 -0.91
C LEU A 207 -1.72 -7.33 -0.05
N LEU A 208 -1.48 -7.55 1.24
CA LEU A 208 -1.06 -6.50 2.17
C LEU A 208 0.35 -5.98 1.83
N ALA A 209 1.29 -6.87 1.46
CA ALA A 209 2.62 -6.46 1.03
C ALA A 209 2.57 -5.61 -0.24
N TRP A 210 1.68 -5.91 -1.19
CA TRP A 210 1.52 -5.17 -2.45
C TRP A 210 1.06 -3.73 -2.25
N GLN A 211 0.20 -3.49 -1.26
CA GLN A 211 -0.32 -2.16 -0.96
C GLN A 211 0.46 -1.41 0.13
N ALA A 212 1.46 -2.04 0.76
CA ALA A 212 2.27 -1.43 1.80
C ALA A 212 2.94 -0.14 1.29
N THR A 213 2.76 0.95 2.03
CA THR A 213 3.22 2.29 1.64
C THR A 213 4.51 2.71 2.34
N ASP A 214 4.87 2.04 3.43
CA ASP A 214 6.04 2.29 4.24
C ASP A 214 7.01 1.09 4.22
N TRP A 215 8.29 1.39 4.40
CA TRP A 215 9.36 0.40 4.39
C TRP A 215 9.16 -0.68 5.45
N ARG A 216 8.87 -0.29 6.69
CA ARG A 216 8.82 -1.20 7.84
C ARG A 216 7.68 -2.21 7.72
N GLY A 217 6.49 -1.72 7.38
CA GLY A 217 5.33 -2.55 7.15
C GLY A 217 5.56 -3.52 5.99
N TRP A 218 6.12 -3.02 4.88
CA TRP A 218 6.48 -3.86 3.74
C TRP A 218 7.51 -4.95 4.12
N ALA A 219 8.60 -4.57 4.77
CA ALA A 219 9.68 -5.48 5.13
C ALA A 219 9.21 -6.57 6.10
N SER A 220 8.36 -6.20 7.07
CA SER A 220 7.72 -7.14 8.00
C SER A 220 6.82 -8.14 7.26
N LEU A 221 5.94 -7.66 6.37
CA LEU A 221 5.05 -8.51 5.57
C LEU A 221 5.81 -9.46 4.64
N VAL A 222 6.88 -8.98 3.98
CA VAL A 222 7.70 -9.81 3.09
C VAL A 222 8.48 -10.85 3.88
N THR A 223 9.05 -10.49 5.03
CA THR A 223 9.75 -11.44 5.90
C THR A 223 8.80 -12.51 6.40
N GLY A 224 7.62 -12.12 6.90
CA GLY A 224 6.58 -13.06 7.30
C GLY A 224 6.11 -13.97 6.16
N THR A 225 5.98 -13.43 4.94
CA THR A 225 5.65 -14.20 3.73
C THR A 225 6.70 -15.28 3.46
N LYS A 226 8.00 -14.95 3.56
CA LYS A 226 9.08 -15.93 3.40
C LYS A 226 8.96 -17.08 4.40
N THR A 227 8.71 -16.77 5.67
CA THR A 227 8.55 -17.77 6.73
C THR A 227 7.34 -18.68 6.50
N VAL A 228 6.22 -18.11 6.03
CA VAL A 228 5.03 -18.88 5.64
C VAL A 228 5.35 -19.84 4.49
N ILE A 229 6.02 -19.35 3.43
CA ILE A 229 6.42 -20.17 2.28
C ILE A 229 7.38 -21.30 2.69
N GLN A 230 8.31 -21.04 3.61
CA GLN A 230 9.21 -22.05 4.16
C GLN A 230 8.43 -23.13 4.94
N SER A 231 7.47 -22.72 5.76
CA SER A 231 6.62 -23.64 6.52
C SER A 231 5.75 -24.51 5.61
N MET A 232 5.32 -23.97 4.46
CA MET A 232 4.51 -24.69 3.46
C MET A 232 5.29 -25.70 2.61
N GLN A 233 6.63 -25.74 2.67
CA GLN A 233 7.43 -26.60 1.77
C GLN A 233 6.99 -28.08 1.74
N PRO A 234 6.63 -28.73 2.86
CA PRO A 234 6.25 -30.15 2.83
C PRO A 234 4.96 -30.44 2.03
N TRP A 235 4.06 -29.45 1.88
CA TRP A 235 2.79 -29.59 1.16
C TRP A 235 2.60 -28.54 0.05
N ARG A 236 3.68 -27.90 -0.40
CA ARG A 236 3.64 -26.78 -1.37
C ARG A 236 2.89 -27.12 -2.67
N HIS A 237 2.93 -28.39 -3.08
CA HIS A 237 2.31 -28.87 -4.32
C HIS A 237 0.78 -28.96 -4.23
N GLU A 238 0.22 -28.97 -3.01
CA GLU A 238 -1.22 -28.97 -2.77
C GLU A 238 -1.79 -27.54 -2.65
N SER A 239 -0.93 -26.53 -2.54
CA SER A 239 -1.34 -25.12 -2.42
C SER A 239 -1.87 -24.58 -3.75
N LEU A 240 -2.88 -23.70 -3.70
CA LEU A 240 -3.32 -22.92 -4.84
C LEU A 240 -2.22 -22.00 -5.40
N PHE A 241 -1.19 -21.74 -4.59
CA PHE A 241 0.00 -20.94 -4.92
C PHE A 241 1.24 -21.79 -5.23
N ALA A 242 1.10 -23.07 -5.56
CA ALA A 242 2.23 -23.96 -5.86
C ALA A 242 3.24 -23.34 -6.85
N ASP A 243 2.75 -22.80 -7.98
CA ASP A 243 3.59 -22.13 -8.99
C ASP A 243 4.34 -20.92 -8.42
N TYR A 244 3.65 -20.09 -7.64
CA TYR A 244 4.22 -18.91 -7.01
C TYR A 244 5.31 -19.30 -6.00
N ILE A 245 5.04 -20.30 -5.16
CA ILE A 245 5.98 -20.83 -4.18
C ILE A 245 7.24 -21.39 -4.87
N ALA A 246 7.07 -22.13 -5.97
CA ALA A 246 8.18 -22.72 -6.71
C ALA A 246 9.14 -21.66 -7.27
N GLU A 247 8.61 -20.53 -7.75
CA GLU A 247 9.42 -19.47 -8.35
C GLU A 247 10.13 -18.57 -7.36
N HIS A 248 9.53 -18.40 -6.19
CA HIS A 248 10.05 -17.56 -5.12
C HIS A 248 10.85 -18.36 -4.07
N THR A 249 11.06 -19.67 -4.25
CA THR A 249 11.97 -20.49 -3.43
C THR A 249 13.28 -20.78 -4.18
N PRO A 250 14.49 -20.58 -3.60
CA PRO A 250 14.82 -19.93 -2.33
C PRO A 250 15.00 -18.41 -2.55
N MET A 251 14.14 -17.60 -1.94
CA MET A 251 14.44 -16.18 -1.82
C MET A 251 15.75 -16.03 -1.03
N PRO A 252 16.68 -15.16 -1.44
CA PRO A 252 17.88 -14.90 -0.67
C PRO A 252 17.54 -14.61 0.80
N THR A 253 18.25 -15.27 1.72
CA THR A 253 18.25 -15.00 3.16
C THR A 253 18.94 -13.67 3.50
N ARG A 254 18.94 -12.71 2.57
CA ARG A 254 19.38 -11.35 2.89
C ARG A 254 18.39 -10.79 3.91
N HIS A 255 18.88 -10.63 5.13
CA HIS A 255 18.14 -10.05 6.23
C HIS A 255 17.93 -8.59 5.90
N PHE A 256 16.73 -8.23 5.43
CA PHE A 256 16.35 -6.85 5.12
C PHE A 256 16.55 -5.90 6.32
N MET A 257 16.61 -6.45 7.54
CA MET A 257 16.76 -5.71 8.78
C MET A 257 18.22 -5.49 9.21
N ASN A 258 19.20 -6.15 8.58
CA ASN A 258 20.63 -5.94 8.85
C ASN A 258 21.43 -5.86 7.53
N PRO A 259 21.32 -4.74 6.78
CA PRO A 259 22.17 -4.52 5.62
C PRO A 259 23.62 -4.38 6.09
N ILE A 260 24.50 -5.26 5.63
CA ILE A 260 25.93 -4.99 5.72
C ILE A 260 26.18 -3.85 4.73
N SER A 261 26.35 -2.65 5.24
CA SER A 261 26.75 -1.46 4.47
C SER A 261 28.14 -1.70 3.91
N THR A 262 28.17 -2.38 2.76
CA THR A 262 29.40 -2.61 2.03
C THR A 262 29.65 -1.34 1.23
N PRO A 263 30.72 -0.57 1.51
CA PRO A 263 31.00 0.63 0.75
C PRO A 263 31.13 0.26 -0.73
N MET A 264 30.33 0.92 -1.57
CA MET A 264 30.31 0.64 -3.00
C MET A 264 31.67 0.96 -3.63
N SER A 265 32.19 0.03 -4.43
CA SER A 265 33.38 0.28 -5.24
C SER A 265 33.07 1.34 -6.32
N GLN A 266 34.10 2.08 -6.75
CA GLN A 266 33.96 3.00 -7.88
C GLN A 266 33.48 2.28 -9.15
N ASP A 267 33.87 1.01 -9.31
CA ASP A 267 33.45 0.15 -10.41
C ASP A 267 31.94 -0.13 -10.36
N ALA A 268 31.40 -0.48 -9.20
CA ALA A 268 29.95 -0.70 -9.04
C ALA A 268 29.15 0.58 -9.33
N ARG A 269 29.67 1.75 -8.91
CA ARG A 269 29.05 3.05 -9.26
C ARG A 269 29.07 3.31 -10.76
N ARG A 270 30.16 2.98 -11.44
CA ARG A 270 30.28 3.12 -12.90
C ARG A 270 29.30 2.20 -13.62
N GLU A 271 29.18 0.96 -13.16
CA GLU A 271 28.21 -0.01 -13.66
C GLU A 271 26.77 0.50 -13.52
N HIS A 272 26.39 1.04 -12.36
CA HIS A 272 25.06 1.63 -12.15
C HIS A 272 24.76 2.77 -13.15
N ILE A 273 25.72 3.65 -13.39
CA ILE A 273 25.58 4.76 -14.34
C ILE A 273 25.41 4.24 -15.78
N ASN A 274 26.13 3.16 -16.13
CA ASN A 274 26.02 2.51 -17.44
C ASN A 274 24.64 1.85 -17.59
N THR A 275 24.17 1.09 -16.59
CA THR A 275 22.84 0.47 -16.61
C THR A 275 21.74 1.50 -16.81
N LEU A 276 21.78 2.64 -16.10
CA LEU A 276 20.82 3.72 -16.31
C LEU A 276 20.92 4.32 -17.73
N ALA A 277 22.13 4.43 -18.28
CA ALA A 277 22.34 4.90 -19.66
C ALA A 277 21.74 3.94 -20.68
N ASP A 278 21.90 2.63 -20.48
CA ASP A 278 21.42 1.58 -21.38
C ASP A 278 19.89 1.53 -21.41
N ILE A 279 19.24 1.61 -20.24
CA ILE A 279 17.78 1.71 -20.15
C ILE A 279 17.31 2.97 -20.89
N HIS A 280 17.93 4.13 -20.63
CA HIS A 280 17.57 5.39 -21.27
C HIS A 280 17.74 5.34 -22.80
N ALA A 281 18.85 4.77 -23.28
CA ALA A 281 19.11 4.60 -24.70
C ALA A 281 18.07 3.67 -25.36
N SER A 282 17.65 2.60 -24.69
CA SER A 282 16.59 1.72 -25.21
C SER A 282 15.25 2.45 -25.34
N LEU A 283 14.85 3.21 -24.32
CA LEU A 283 13.63 4.02 -24.35
C LEU A 283 13.69 5.11 -25.44
N GLN A 284 14.86 5.70 -25.67
CA GLN A 284 15.06 6.68 -26.73
C GLN A 284 14.90 6.07 -28.14
N ARG A 285 15.35 4.82 -28.34
CA ARG A 285 15.13 4.09 -29.61
C ARG A 285 13.65 3.76 -29.87
N LEU A 286 12.86 3.59 -28.82
CA LEU A 286 11.43 3.30 -28.93
C LEU A 286 10.59 4.53 -29.32
N GLN A 287 11.00 5.72 -28.87
CA GLN A 287 10.22 6.96 -28.98
C GLN A 287 9.71 7.32 -30.41
N PRO A 288 10.49 7.18 -31.50
CA PRO A 288 10.02 7.51 -32.86
C PRO A 288 8.78 6.71 -33.29
N TYR A 289 8.65 5.47 -32.80
CA TYR A 289 7.58 4.55 -33.19
C TYR A 289 6.28 4.78 -32.41
N LEU A 290 6.32 5.58 -31.36
CA LEU A 290 5.19 5.94 -30.50
C LEU A 290 4.53 7.28 -30.88
N SER A 291 4.96 7.92 -31.97
CA SER A 291 4.47 9.24 -32.40
C SER A 291 2.95 9.38 -32.59
N ARG A 292 2.21 8.27 -32.77
CA ARG A 292 0.74 8.23 -32.87
C ARG A 292 0.03 7.74 -31.60
N ASN A 293 0.80 7.53 -30.54
CA ASN A 293 0.42 6.82 -29.32
C ASN A 293 0.74 7.72 -28.12
N ASP A 294 -0.13 8.70 -27.87
CA ASP A 294 0.10 9.77 -26.89
C ASP A 294 0.23 9.24 -25.45
N GLN A 295 -0.56 8.22 -25.09
CA GLN A 295 -0.55 7.67 -23.74
C GLN A 295 0.74 6.89 -23.46
N GLU A 296 1.17 6.08 -24.43
CA GLU A 296 2.41 5.31 -24.41
C GLU A 296 3.63 6.24 -24.35
N THR A 297 3.65 7.28 -25.19
CA THR A 297 4.71 8.29 -25.21
C THR A 297 4.85 8.96 -23.86
N LYS A 298 3.74 9.39 -23.25
CA LYS A 298 3.73 9.99 -21.91
C LYS A 298 4.33 9.06 -20.86
N TRP A 299 3.98 7.77 -20.86
CA TRP A 299 4.54 6.83 -19.89
C TRP A 299 6.03 6.56 -20.12
N VAL A 300 6.48 6.48 -21.37
CA VAL A 300 7.91 6.39 -21.69
C VAL A 300 8.67 7.62 -21.19
N ASP A 301 8.14 8.82 -21.40
CA ASP A 301 8.77 10.04 -20.90
C ASP A 301 8.77 10.13 -19.35
N GLN A 302 7.71 9.64 -18.69
CA GLN A 302 7.67 9.52 -17.23
C GLN A 302 8.76 8.57 -16.69
N LEU A 303 8.96 7.42 -17.35
CA LEU A 303 10.01 6.48 -16.98
C LEU A 303 11.40 7.07 -17.20
N LYS A 304 11.64 7.76 -18.32
CA LYS A 304 12.91 8.48 -18.58
C LYS A 304 13.18 9.52 -17.49
N GLY A 305 12.20 10.37 -17.18
CA GLY A 305 12.34 11.38 -16.13
C GLY A 305 12.56 10.77 -14.74
N TYR A 306 12.03 9.58 -14.47
CA TYR A 306 12.35 8.82 -13.26
C TYR A 306 13.81 8.35 -13.23
N LEU A 307 14.31 7.79 -14.33
CA LEU A 307 15.71 7.36 -14.45
C LEU A 307 16.70 8.53 -14.32
N ASP A 308 16.35 9.70 -14.86
CA ASP A 308 17.16 10.92 -14.70
C ASP A 308 17.23 11.37 -13.24
N ARG A 309 16.10 11.29 -12.52
CA ARG A 309 16.08 11.58 -11.07
C ARG A 309 16.91 10.57 -10.28
N LEU A 310 16.84 9.28 -10.61
CA LEU A 310 17.70 8.27 -9.99
C LEU A 310 19.18 8.57 -10.24
N ARG A 311 19.54 8.93 -11.47
CA ARG A 311 20.91 9.29 -11.85
C ARG A 311 21.44 10.52 -11.10
N ALA A 312 20.57 11.51 -10.87
CA ALA A 312 20.91 12.72 -10.14
C ALA A 312 20.86 12.55 -8.62
N SER A 313 20.15 11.53 -8.12
CA SER A 313 20.00 11.28 -6.70
C SER A 313 21.29 10.75 -6.06
N ASN A 314 21.44 11.01 -4.76
CA ASN A 314 22.49 10.39 -3.98
C ASN A 314 22.22 8.89 -3.85
N GLN A 315 23.31 8.12 -3.79
CA GLN A 315 23.24 6.68 -3.63
C GLN A 315 22.50 6.33 -2.33
N PRO A 316 21.49 5.44 -2.38
CA PRO A 316 20.79 5.00 -1.18
C PRO A 316 21.76 4.23 -0.27
N GLN A 317 21.89 4.69 0.97
CA GLN A 317 22.71 4.06 2.01
C GLN A 317 21.91 3.08 2.86
N THR A 318 20.59 3.21 2.87
CA THR A 318 19.70 2.37 3.68
C THR A 318 18.67 1.65 2.81
N PRO A 319 18.19 0.47 3.23
CA PRO A 319 17.09 -0.22 2.56
C PRO A 319 15.81 0.63 2.48
N GLU A 320 15.56 1.48 3.46
CA GLU A 320 14.44 2.42 3.44
C GLU A 320 14.58 3.46 2.31
N GLU A 321 15.79 4.00 2.09
CA GLU A 321 16.07 4.87 0.96
C GLU A 321 15.91 4.14 -0.38
N GLN A 322 16.39 2.89 -0.48
CA GLN A 322 16.20 2.05 -1.67
C GLN A 322 14.70 1.84 -1.97
N PHE A 323 13.92 1.50 -0.94
CA PHE A 323 12.46 1.35 -1.02
C PHE A 323 11.80 2.63 -1.53
N ASN A 324 12.12 3.78 -0.94
CA ASN A 324 11.54 5.06 -1.31
C ASN A 324 11.87 5.45 -2.76
N GLN A 325 13.10 5.19 -3.21
CA GLN A 325 13.51 5.45 -4.59
C GLN A 325 12.80 4.54 -5.60
N LEU A 326 12.50 3.28 -5.24
CA LEU A 326 11.79 2.33 -6.10
C LEU A 326 10.26 2.41 -6.02
N TYR A 327 9.72 3.10 -5.02
CA TYR A 327 8.28 3.08 -4.71
C TYR A 327 7.40 3.53 -5.88
N ALA A 328 7.82 4.58 -6.61
CA ALA A 328 7.10 5.06 -7.79
C ALA A 328 7.06 4.01 -8.91
N LEU A 329 8.21 3.38 -9.21
CA LEU A 329 8.30 2.33 -10.21
C LEU A 329 7.39 1.15 -9.82
N ARG A 330 7.42 0.71 -8.57
CA ARG A 330 6.54 -0.35 -8.08
C ARG A 330 5.07 -0.03 -8.33
N LYS A 331 4.61 1.17 -7.97
CA LYS A 331 3.22 1.58 -8.24
C LYS A 331 2.89 1.51 -9.73
N TRP A 332 3.81 1.94 -10.59
CA TRP A 332 3.60 1.90 -12.03
C TRP A 332 3.48 0.47 -12.55
N LEU A 333 4.33 -0.44 -12.08
CA LEU A 333 4.28 -1.86 -12.48
C LEU A 333 2.94 -2.53 -12.12
N PHE A 334 2.28 -2.10 -11.05
CA PHE A 334 0.98 -2.65 -10.66
C PHE A 334 -0.18 -2.15 -11.52
N TRP A 335 -0.11 -0.92 -12.05
CA TRP A 335 -1.30 -0.27 -12.59
C TRP A 335 -1.18 0.31 -13.99
N VAL A 336 0.01 0.71 -14.43
CA VAL A 336 0.25 1.17 -15.82
C VAL A 336 -0.05 0.07 -16.84
N PRO A 337 0.37 -1.20 -16.62
CA PRO A 337 -0.01 -2.31 -17.51
C PRO A 337 -1.52 -2.41 -17.71
N ILE A 338 -2.30 -2.34 -16.63
CA ILE A 338 -3.76 -2.41 -16.69
C ILE A 338 -4.32 -1.24 -17.50
N SER A 339 -3.84 -0.03 -17.24
CA SER A 339 -4.31 1.18 -17.93
C SER A 339 -4.03 1.14 -19.44
N LEU A 340 -2.85 0.66 -19.85
CA LEU A 340 -2.47 0.59 -21.27
C LEU A 340 -3.15 -0.58 -22.00
N LEU A 341 -3.23 -1.75 -21.38
CA LEU A 341 -3.83 -2.95 -21.97
C LEU A 341 -5.34 -2.83 -22.13
N ALA A 342 -6.02 -2.12 -21.22
CA ALA A 342 -7.45 -1.85 -21.34
C ALA A 342 -7.77 -0.93 -22.53
N ALA A 343 -6.92 0.07 -22.78
CA ALA A 343 -7.14 1.04 -23.85
C ALA A 343 -6.87 0.45 -25.25
N LYS A 344 -5.83 -0.38 -25.41
CA LYS A 344 -5.43 -0.96 -26.71
C LYS A 344 -5.03 -2.43 -26.55
N ARG A 345 -6.03 -3.29 -26.65
CA ARG A 345 -5.96 -4.74 -26.40
C ARG A 345 -4.86 -5.42 -27.23
N GLY A 346 -3.78 -5.82 -26.57
CA GLY A 346 -2.69 -6.58 -27.21
C GLY A 346 -1.95 -5.82 -28.32
N ASP A 347 -2.07 -4.49 -28.38
CA ASP A 347 -1.36 -3.68 -29.36
C ASP A 347 0.15 -3.82 -29.17
N VAL A 348 0.88 -4.06 -30.27
CA VAL A 348 2.32 -4.32 -30.22
C VAL A 348 3.09 -3.15 -29.59
N ASN A 349 2.65 -1.91 -29.77
CA ASN A 349 3.33 -0.76 -29.17
C ASN A 349 3.16 -0.78 -27.64
N VAL A 350 1.95 -1.08 -27.16
CA VAL A 350 1.69 -1.25 -25.71
C VAL A 350 2.55 -2.37 -25.14
N LEU A 351 2.56 -3.53 -25.78
CA LEU A 351 3.36 -4.68 -25.34
C LEU A 351 4.85 -4.33 -25.25
N VAL A 352 5.42 -3.69 -26.27
CA VAL A 352 6.83 -3.28 -26.26
C VAL A 352 7.12 -2.25 -25.17
N VAL A 353 6.22 -1.28 -24.94
CA VAL A 353 6.37 -0.30 -23.85
C VAL A 353 6.37 -1.00 -22.49
N LEU A 354 5.43 -1.91 -22.25
CA LEU A 354 5.36 -2.68 -21.01
C LEU A 354 6.58 -3.58 -20.82
N ALA A 355 7.09 -4.19 -21.90
CA ALA A 355 8.34 -4.93 -21.85
C ALA A 355 9.51 -4.07 -21.35
N HIS A 356 9.59 -2.81 -21.77
CA HIS A 356 10.63 -1.89 -21.28
C HIS A 356 10.45 -1.49 -19.82
N PHE A 357 9.20 -1.35 -19.33
CA PHE A 357 8.93 -1.10 -17.90
C PHE A 357 9.40 -2.26 -17.03
N TYR A 358 9.05 -3.50 -17.41
CA TYR A 358 9.49 -4.69 -16.69
C TYR A 358 11.00 -4.93 -16.81
N ALA A 359 11.57 -4.69 -17.98
CA ALA A 359 13.02 -4.77 -18.18
C ALA A 359 13.77 -3.75 -17.33
N ALA A 360 13.26 -2.53 -17.18
CA ALA A 360 13.84 -1.54 -16.28
C ALA A 360 13.82 -2.02 -14.82
N ALA A 361 12.74 -2.68 -14.36
CA ALA A 361 12.67 -3.25 -13.02
C ALA A 361 13.74 -4.33 -12.77
N LEU A 362 13.99 -5.20 -13.77
CA LEU A 362 15.03 -6.24 -13.71
C LEU A 362 16.44 -5.65 -13.81
N ALA A 363 16.63 -4.60 -14.62
CA ALA A 363 17.90 -3.92 -14.82
C ALA A 363 18.34 -3.14 -13.58
N LEU A 364 17.39 -2.54 -12.86
CA LEU A 364 17.66 -1.77 -11.65
C LEU A 364 17.98 -2.66 -10.43
N GLU A 365 17.71 -3.97 -10.48
CA GLU A 365 17.88 -4.86 -9.33
C GLU A 365 19.27 -4.81 -8.65
N PRO A 366 20.39 -4.85 -9.38
CA PRO A 366 21.73 -4.76 -8.77
C PRO A 366 21.99 -3.43 -8.05
N MET A 367 21.29 -2.36 -8.44
CA MET A 367 21.44 -1.04 -7.84
C MET A 367 20.81 -0.94 -6.45
N PHE A 368 19.86 -1.83 -6.16
CA PHE A 368 19.09 -1.84 -4.93
C PHE A 368 19.10 -3.26 -4.34
N PRO A 369 20.29 -3.74 -3.92
CA PRO A 369 20.55 -5.14 -3.59
C PRO A 369 19.75 -5.67 -2.40
N ASP A 370 19.21 -4.77 -1.56
CA ASP A 370 18.43 -5.12 -0.40
C ASP A 370 16.95 -5.23 -0.72
N VAL A 371 16.43 -4.46 -1.67
CA VAL A 371 14.97 -4.31 -1.84
C VAL A 371 14.47 -4.80 -3.19
N ALA A 372 15.19 -4.51 -4.28
CA ALA A 372 14.62 -4.59 -5.63
C ALA A 372 14.20 -5.99 -6.06
N SER A 373 14.92 -7.04 -5.66
CA SER A 373 14.58 -8.43 -6.07
C SER A 373 13.11 -8.72 -5.79
N VAL A 374 12.70 -8.61 -4.53
CA VAL A 374 11.33 -8.94 -4.10
C VAL A 374 10.35 -7.81 -4.43
N PHE A 375 10.82 -6.57 -4.44
CA PHE A 375 9.96 -5.39 -4.55
C PHE A 375 9.47 -5.13 -5.97
N VAL A 376 10.32 -5.35 -6.97
CA VAL A 376 10.04 -5.03 -8.37
C VAL A 376 10.47 -6.11 -9.36
N ALA A 377 11.62 -6.77 -9.18
CA ALA A 377 12.21 -7.61 -10.22
C ALA A 377 11.55 -8.99 -10.33
N ASP A 378 11.38 -9.70 -9.22
CA ASP A 378 10.77 -11.04 -9.15
C ASP A 378 9.35 -11.03 -9.72
N LEU A 379 8.57 -9.99 -9.41
CA LEU A 379 7.20 -9.81 -9.89
C LEU A 379 7.13 -9.44 -11.38
N SER A 380 8.21 -8.89 -11.94
CA SER A 380 8.27 -8.41 -13.33
C SER A 380 8.72 -9.47 -14.32
N LEU A 381 9.40 -10.53 -13.86
CA LEU A 381 9.98 -11.55 -14.73
C LEU A 381 8.92 -12.26 -15.58
N ARG A 382 7.92 -12.89 -14.95
CA ARG A 382 6.87 -13.65 -15.65
C ARG A 382 6.08 -12.80 -16.65
N PRO A 383 5.55 -11.62 -16.27
CA PRO A 383 4.86 -10.75 -17.21
C PRO A 383 5.72 -10.36 -18.40
N LEU A 384 7.02 -10.11 -18.17
CA LEU A 384 7.93 -9.79 -19.25
C LEU A 384 8.14 -10.95 -20.21
N GLU A 385 8.31 -12.18 -19.70
CA GLU A 385 8.46 -13.37 -20.54
C GLU A 385 7.23 -13.61 -21.42
N GLU A 386 6.03 -13.48 -20.85
CA GLU A 386 4.78 -13.63 -21.59
C GLU A 386 4.69 -12.59 -22.72
N ILE A 387 5.03 -11.33 -22.43
CA ILE A 387 5.02 -10.25 -23.42
C ILE A 387 6.05 -10.51 -24.52
N VAL A 388 7.28 -10.89 -24.16
CA VAL A 388 8.35 -11.16 -25.12
C VAL A 388 7.98 -12.32 -26.03
N GLN A 389 7.45 -13.41 -25.48
CA GLN A 389 6.98 -14.55 -26.27
C GLN A 389 5.89 -14.13 -27.27
N HIS A 390 4.94 -13.31 -26.84
CA HIS A 390 3.89 -12.79 -27.71
C HIS A 390 4.45 -11.87 -28.81
N VAL A 391 5.36 -10.96 -28.47
CA VAL A 391 5.94 -10.01 -29.42
C VAL A 391 6.85 -10.70 -30.45
N GLN A 392 7.60 -11.72 -30.03
CA GLN A 392 8.44 -12.51 -30.94
C GLN A 392 7.61 -13.27 -32.00
N GLY A 393 6.35 -13.58 -31.71
CA GLY A 393 5.42 -14.13 -32.69
C GLY A 393 5.22 -13.24 -33.92
N TYR A 394 5.49 -11.92 -33.81
CA TYR A 394 5.38 -10.97 -34.91
C TYR A 394 6.62 -10.89 -35.82
N GLN A 395 7.66 -11.71 -35.58
CA GLN A 395 8.84 -11.78 -36.46
C GLN A 395 8.55 -12.47 -37.81
N ASP A 396 7.36 -13.04 -37.96
CA ASP A 396 6.93 -13.64 -39.21
C ASP A 396 6.86 -12.60 -40.35
N THR A 397 7.39 -12.97 -41.51
CA THR A 397 7.36 -12.22 -42.77
C THR A 397 5.98 -11.77 -43.22
N ARG A 398 4.90 -12.38 -42.69
CA ARG A 398 3.51 -12.00 -42.95
C ARG A 398 3.10 -10.66 -42.31
N TYR A 399 3.83 -10.18 -41.31
CA TYR A 399 3.54 -8.90 -40.65
C TYR A 399 4.26 -7.74 -41.34
N ASP A 400 3.68 -6.54 -41.26
CA ASP A 400 4.29 -5.32 -41.81
C ASP A 400 5.64 -5.00 -41.14
N SER A 401 6.52 -4.36 -41.91
CA SER A 401 7.83 -3.85 -41.53
C SER A 401 7.85 -3.11 -40.18
N ARG A 402 6.79 -2.35 -39.87
CA ARG A 402 6.67 -1.64 -38.59
C ARG A 402 6.52 -2.60 -37.41
N VAL A 403 5.73 -3.67 -37.56
CA VAL A 403 5.52 -4.66 -36.50
C VAL A 403 6.78 -5.49 -36.30
N GLN A 404 7.46 -5.85 -37.38
CA GLN A 404 8.77 -6.51 -37.31
C GLN A 404 9.80 -5.63 -36.59
N THR A 405 9.84 -4.33 -36.91
CA THR A 405 10.71 -3.37 -36.21
C THR A 405 10.41 -3.31 -34.71
N MET A 406 9.13 -3.33 -34.33
CA MET A 406 8.73 -3.39 -32.92
C MET A 406 9.21 -4.68 -32.25
N SER A 407 9.22 -5.81 -32.96
CA SER A 407 9.81 -7.04 -32.42
C SER A 407 11.33 -6.98 -32.25
N TYR A 408 12.05 -6.17 -33.03
CA TYR A 408 13.48 -5.96 -32.78
C TYR A 408 13.73 -5.08 -31.55
N LEU A 409 12.80 -4.18 -31.21
CA LEU A 409 12.92 -3.32 -30.04
C LEU A 409 12.78 -4.05 -28.70
N VAL A 410 12.33 -5.31 -28.69
CA VAL A 410 12.33 -6.14 -27.46
C VAL A 410 13.66 -6.82 -27.17
N GLN A 411 14.72 -6.57 -27.94
CA GLN A 411 16.04 -7.15 -27.67
C GLN A 411 16.59 -6.75 -26.30
N PHE A 412 16.54 -5.46 -25.94
CA PHE A 412 16.97 -5.02 -24.61
C PHE A 412 16.19 -5.72 -23.48
N PRO A 413 14.84 -5.80 -23.53
CA PRO A 413 14.08 -6.62 -22.57
C PRO A 413 14.51 -8.09 -22.51
N ILE A 414 14.78 -8.75 -23.65
CA ILE A 414 15.27 -10.14 -23.69
C ILE A 414 16.62 -10.29 -22.98
N ASP A 415 17.53 -9.35 -23.22
CA ASP A 415 18.86 -9.33 -22.61
C ASP A 415 18.73 -9.17 -21.08
N MET A 416 17.78 -8.35 -20.61
CA MET A 416 17.52 -8.16 -19.17
C MET A 416 16.95 -9.41 -18.51
N ILE A 417 16.07 -10.17 -19.18
CA ILE A 417 15.60 -11.48 -18.68
C ILE A 417 16.79 -12.42 -18.49
N SER A 418 17.62 -12.55 -19.52
CA SER A 418 18.75 -13.49 -19.55
C SER A 418 19.77 -13.13 -18.47
N SER A 419 20.11 -11.84 -18.37
CA SER A 419 21.03 -11.31 -17.35
C SER A 419 20.49 -11.55 -15.93
N TYR A 420 19.21 -11.26 -15.68
CA TYR A 420 18.58 -11.47 -14.37
C TYR A 420 18.56 -12.96 -13.96
N LYS A 421 18.15 -13.85 -14.87
CA LYS A 421 18.14 -15.30 -14.62
C LYS A 421 19.53 -15.83 -14.31
N THR A 422 20.54 -15.41 -15.07
CA THR A 422 21.93 -15.82 -14.87
C THR A 422 22.42 -15.39 -13.48
N ARG A 423 22.15 -14.15 -13.05
CA ARG A 423 22.49 -13.68 -11.70
C ARG A 423 21.79 -14.48 -10.61
N ARG A 424 20.49 -14.78 -10.79
CA ARG A 424 19.72 -15.59 -9.82
C ARG A 424 20.26 -17.01 -9.70
N GLU A 425 20.60 -17.65 -10.82
CA GLU A 425 21.15 -19.00 -10.83
C GLU A 425 22.52 -19.03 -10.14
N TRP A 426 23.38 -18.06 -10.43
CA TRP A 426 24.68 -17.95 -9.75
C TRP A 426 24.54 -17.73 -8.24
N ALA A 427 23.58 -16.90 -7.81
CA ALA A 427 23.27 -16.72 -6.40
C ALA A 427 22.75 -18.01 -5.72
N ARG A 428 21.97 -18.83 -6.43
CA ARG A 428 21.50 -20.15 -5.93
C ARG A 428 22.67 -21.13 -5.76
N GLN A 429 23.58 -21.18 -6.72
CA GLN A 429 24.75 -22.07 -6.66
C GLN A 429 25.65 -21.74 -5.47
N GLN A 430 25.93 -20.46 -5.21
CA GLN A 430 26.69 -20.03 -4.04
C GLN A 430 26.05 -20.42 -2.71
N MET A 431 24.72 -20.36 -2.60
CA MET A 431 24.02 -20.75 -1.38
C MET A 431 24.06 -22.26 -1.13
N THR A 432 24.14 -23.06 -2.20
CA THR A 432 24.19 -24.53 -2.08
C THR A 432 25.57 -25.01 -1.60
N GLU A 433 26.64 -24.23 -1.86
CA GLU A 433 28.00 -24.53 -1.39
C GLU A 433 28.25 -24.13 0.08
N VAL A 434 27.43 -23.26 0.68
CA VAL A 434 27.56 -22.80 2.08
C VAL A 434 26.54 -23.53 2.98
N SER A 435 26.84 -24.81 3.26
CA SER A 435 26.32 -25.71 4.32
C SER A 435 24.89 -26.30 4.24
N PRO A 436 24.74 -27.62 4.56
CA PRO A 436 23.48 -28.27 4.94
C PRO A 436 23.30 -28.19 6.47
N VAL A 437 22.68 -27.14 7.00
CA VAL A 437 22.28 -27.13 8.41
C VAL A 437 20.84 -27.64 8.50
N GLN A 438 20.67 -28.82 9.10
CA GLN A 438 19.36 -29.38 9.47
C GLN A 438 18.64 -28.40 10.39
N GLN A 439 17.56 -27.78 9.90
CA GLN A 439 16.61 -27.06 10.75
C GLN A 439 15.63 -28.07 11.38
N PRO A 440 15.34 -27.97 12.69
CA PRO A 440 14.50 -28.93 13.38
C PRO A 440 13.01 -28.71 13.09
N ALA A 441 12.21 -29.78 13.24
CA ALA A 441 10.84 -29.92 12.75
C ALA A 441 9.74 -29.13 13.51
N TYR A 442 10.09 -28.10 14.29
CA TYR A 442 9.17 -27.30 15.11
C TYR A 442 9.06 -25.83 14.63
N ALA A 443 8.92 -25.65 13.32
CA ALA A 443 8.98 -24.36 12.63
C ALA A 443 8.05 -23.27 13.21
N LEU A 444 6.89 -23.61 13.78
CA LEU A 444 5.91 -22.64 14.32
C LEU A 444 6.36 -21.93 15.60
N GLU A 445 7.05 -22.61 16.53
CA GLU A 445 7.62 -21.96 17.72
C GLU A 445 8.84 -21.10 17.33
N THR A 446 9.53 -21.49 16.25
CA THR A 446 10.60 -20.69 15.66
C THR A 446 10.08 -19.41 14.99
N ILE A 447 8.83 -19.38 14.49
CA ILE A 447 8.20 -18.14 13.99
C ILE A 447 8.16 -17.08 15.10
N ASN A 448 7.76 -17.46 16.31
CA ASN A 448 7.72 -16.54 17.45
C ASN A 448 9.13 -16.25 17.98
N LEU A 449 10.02 -17.24 18.07
CA LEU A 449 11.36 -17.06 18.62
C LEU A 449 12.31 -16.27 17.70
N ASP A 450 12.31 -16.49 16.38
CA ASP A 450 13.13 -15.70 15.44
C ASP A 450 12.60 -14.28 15.33
N LEU A 451 11.27 -14.10 15.37
CA LEU A 451 10.64 -12.79 15.41
C LEU A 451 10.94 -12.07 16.74
N GLU A 452 10.87 -12.76 17.88
CA GLU A 452 11.24 -12.22 19.20
C GLU A 452 12.73 -11.88 19.29
N ASN A 453 13.63 -12.74 18.80
CA ASN A 453 15.07 -12.49 18.79
C ASN A 453 15.44 -11.30 17.87
N GLN A 454 14.74 -11.16 16.73
CA GLN A 454 14.89 -10.01 15.84
C GLN A 454 14.32 -8.71 16.43
N ILE A 455 13.38 -8.80 17.39
CA ILE A 455 12.74 -7.64 18.03
C ILE A 455 13.44 -7.23 19.32
N ALA A 456 13.97 -8.19 20.09
CA ALA A 456 14.68 -7.95 21.34
C ALA A 456 16.00 -7.16 21.14
N GLN A 457 16.63 -7.27 19.97
CA GLN A 457 17.83 -6.49 19.64
C GLN A 457 17.55 -5.01 19.29
N TYR A 458 16.30 -4.63 19.00
CA TYR A 458 15.97 -3.31 18.43
C TYR A 458 14.76 -2.61 19.09
N SER A 459 14.66 -2.71 20.41
CA SER A 459 13.66 -1.98 21.19
C SER A 459 13.98 -0.48 21.29
N TYR A 460 13.51 0.31 20.32
CA TYR A 460 12.99 1.66 20.58
C TYR A 460 11.65 1.81 19.84
N GLY A 461 10.65 2.28 20.57
CA GLY A 461 9.24 2.04 20.28
C GLY A 461 8.73 2.61 18.95
N GLN A 462 7.74 1.88 18.43
CA GLN A 462 6.80 2.19 17.36
C GLN A 462 7.15 1.71 15.93
N SER A 463 6.19 0.95 15.38
CA SER A 463 5.96 0.54 13.98
C SER A 463 6.60 -0.77 13.46
N LEU A 464 6.22 -1.90 14.05
CA LEU A 464 6.14 -3.17 13.30
C LEU A 464 4.74 -3.29 12.67
N SER A 465 4.59 -4.07 11.59
CA SER A 465 3.25 -4.48 11.17
C SER A 465 2.59 -5.24 12.33
N PRO A 466 1.39 -4.84 12.80
CA PRO A 466 0.72 -5.54 13.89
C PRO A 466 0.51 -7.04 13.62
N ALA A 467 0.44 -7.43 12.33
CA ALA A 467 0.31 -8.82 11.91
C ALA A 467 1.46 -9.73 12.37
N PHE A 468 2.67 -9.19 12.52
CA PHE A 468 3.88 -9.92 12.91
C PHE A 468 4.56 -9.26 14.11
N ALA A 469 3.79 -8.68 15.04
CA ALA A 469 4.32 -8.19 16.31
C ALA A 469 4.18 -9.29 17.39
N PRO A 470 5.16 -9.49 18.28
CA PRO A 470 5.07 -10.43 19.39
C PRO A 470 3.97 -9.97 20.35
N SER A 471 3.17 -10.91 20.83
CA SER A 471 2.13 -10.64 21.82
C SER A 471 2.76 -10.21 23.15
N PRO A 472 2.32 -9.12 23.81
CA PRO A 472 2.85 -8.74 25.12
C PRO A 472 2.15 -9.56 26.21
N LEU A 473 2.36 -10.88 26.29
CA LEU A 473 1.91 -11.67 27.43
C LEU A 473 2.90 -12.79 27.79
N THR A 474 3.30 -12.78 29.06
CA THR A 474 4.01 -13.82 29.83
C THR A 474 5.50 -14.04 29.57
N PHE A 475 6.35 -13.09 29.97
CA PHE A 475 7.67 -13.45 30.53
C PHE A 475 8.07 -12.45 31.63
N MET A 476 8.01 -12.89 32.88
CA MET A 476 8.68 -12.23 34.01
C MET A 476 10.01 -12.97 34.24
N PRO A 477 11.18 -12.33 34.07
CA PRO A 477 12.44 -12.92 34.47
C PRO A 477 12.44 -13.05 36.01
N PRO A 478 13.00 -14.13 36.59
CA PRO A 478 13.06 -14.28 38.03
C PRO A 478 14.04 -13.27 38.62
N GLY A 479 13.52 -12.36 39.44
CA GLY A 479 14.32 -11.58 40.38
C GLY A 479 14.43 -10.09 40.08
N MET A 480 13.34 -9.33 40.24
CA MET A 480 13.40 -7.97 40.78
C MET A 480 12.16 -7.70 41.63
N SER A 481 12.40 -7.31 42.88
CA SER A 481 11.41 -6.93 43.88
C SER A 481 10.59 -5.70 43.46
N SER A 482 9.30 -5.76 43.75
CA SER A 482 8.27 -4.73 43.55
C SER A 482 8.52 -3.42 44.30
N THR A 483 8.22 -2.27 43.66
CA THR A 483 7.41 -1.10 44.13
C THR A 483 7.69 0.16 43.28
N PRO A 484 6.81 1.18 43.23
CA PRO A 484 5.37 1.15 43.03
C PRO A 484 4.91 1.93 41.78
N THR A 485 3.68 1.63 41.40
CA THR A 485 2.80 2.12 40.34
C THR A 485 2.66 3.64 40.22
N SER A 486 2.62 4.15 38.98
CA SER A 486 2.09 5.49 38.68
C SER A 486 0.55 5.46 38.58
N PRO A 487 -0.15 6.57 38.86
CA PRO A 487 -1.56 6.57 39.18
C PRO A 487 -2.39 7.01 37.98
N TYR A 488 -2.99 6.09 37.24
CA TYR A 488 -4.24 6.30 36.50
C TYR A 488 -4.58 4.95 35.85
N LEU A 489 -5.74 4.38 36.20
CA LEU A 489 -6.32 3.07 35.83
C LEU A 489 -6.40 2.07 36.99
N GLU A 490 -7.23 2.38 37.99
CA GLU A 490 -7.95 1.33 38.71
C GLU A 490 -9.35 1.21 38.09
N VAL A 491 -9.66 0.04 37.55
CA VAL A 491 -11.02 -0.39 37.24
C VAL A 491 -11.34 -1.56 38.18
N PRO A 492 -12.41 -1.50 38.99
CA PRO A 492 -12.75 -2.56 39.94
C PRO A 492 -13.07 -3.87 39.19
N ARG A 493 -12.38 -4.96 39.55
CA ARG A 493 -12.78 -6.31 39.16
C ARG A 493 -13.68 -6.88 40.25
N THR A 494 -14.88 -7.30 39.85
CA THR A 494 -15.81 -8.10 40.64
C THR A 494 -15.23 -9.50 40.84
N ASN A 495 -14.90 -9.86 42.07
CA ASN A 495 -14.63 -11.25 42.46
C ASN A 495 -15.96 -11.99 42.64
N VAL A 496 -16.07 -13.13 41.97
CA VAL A 496 -16.99 -14.20 42.32
C VAL A 496 -16.25 -15.10 43.29
N ASP A 497 -16.76 -15.27 44.51
CA ASP A 497 -16.53 -16.48 45.30
C ASP A 497 -17.74 -16.77 46.19
N ALA A 498 -18.00 -18.06 46.36
CA ALA A 498 -19.22 -18.67 46.86
C ALA A 498 -19.18 -19.02 48.36
N TYR A 499 -20.38 -19.33 48.90
CA TYR A 499 -20.76 -19.89 50.23
C TYR A 499 -20.88 -18.88 51.39
N GLY A 500 -21.97 -18.80 52.18
CA GLY A 500 -23.25 -19.51 52.19
C GLY A 500 -24.12 -19.06 53.40
N SER A 501 -25.44 -19.29 53.28
CA SER A 501 -26.47 -19.52 54.32
C SER A 501 -26.96 -18.42 55.31
N ASN A 502 -28.30 -18.24 55.26
CA ASN A 502 -29.27 -17.91 56.34
C ASN A 502 -29.20 -16.52 57.02
N SER A 503 -30.27 -15.78 57.34
CA SER A 503 -31.72 -15.98 57.29
C SER A 503 -32.48 -14.77 57.92
N TYR A 504 -33.76 -14.57 57.54
CA TYR A 504 -34.90 -13.90 58.22
C TYR A 504 -35.03 -12.35 58.40
N ALA A 505 -36.23 -11.88 57.99
CA ALA A 505 -37.07 -10.76 58.49
C ALA A 505 -36.57 -9.31 58.31
N SER A 506 -37.37 -8.24 58.17
CA SER A 506 -38.81 -7.97 57.91
C SER A 506 -38.98 -6.44 57.76
N SER A 507 -40.07 -6.02 57.11
CA SER A 507 -40.84 -4.75 57.32
C SER A 507 -40.31 -3.35 56.89
N SER A 508 -41.08 -2.78 55.95
CA SER A 508 -41.81 -1.48 55.96
C SER A 508 -41.17 -0.12 55.62
N MET A 509 -41.80 0.53 54.60
CA MET A 509 -42.14 1.97 54.39
C MET A 509 -41.01 3.01 54.47
N SER A 510 -40.85 3.99 53.57
CA SER A 510 -41.83 4.88 52.95
C SER A 510 -41.17 5.72 51.83
N SER A 511 -42.03 6.36 51.03
CA SER A 511 -41.81 7.14 49.82
C SER A 511 -40.99 8.43 50.00
N SER A 512 -40.14 8.78 49.03
CA SER A 512 -39.95 10.18 48.59
C SER A 512 -39.37 10.24 47.17
N TYR A 513 -40.01 11.04 46.30
CA TYR A 513 -39.57 11.38 44.95
C TYR A 513 -38.20 12.07 44.93
N THR A 514 -37.31 11.67 44.02
CA THR A 514 -36.29 12.55 43.40
C THR A 514 -35.62 11.84 42.22
N SER A 515 -35.80 12.38 41.01
CA SER A 515 -35.08 11.98 39.80
C SER A 515 -33.65 12.54 39.80
N PRO A 516 -32.64 11.80 39.33
CA PRO A 516 -31.42 12.41 38.82
C PRO A 516 -31.19 12.06 37.34
N LEU A 517 -31.22 13.11 36.54
CA LEU A 517 -30.34 13.47 35.42
C LEU A 517 -29.47 12.35 34.80
N GLY A 518 -29.74 12.12 33.51
CA GLY A 518 -28.97 11.26 32.63
C GLY A 518 -27.52 11.71 32.45
N SER A 519 -26.63 10.72 32.44
CA SER A 519 -25.21 10.87 32.16
C SER A 519 -24.98 11.27 30.69
N PRO A 520 -24.10 12.23 30.39
CA PRO A 520 -23.64 12.49 29.05
C PRO A 520 -22.58 11.44 28.67
N ALA A 521 -22.71 10.88 27.46
CA ALA A 521 -21.75 9.98 26.85
C ALA A 521 -20.36 10.64 26.74
N ALA A 522 -19.35 10.04 27.35
CA ALA A 522 -17.96 10.45 27.19
C ALA A 522 -17.44 9.98 25.82
N VAL A 523 -17.28 10.95 24.93
CA VAL A 523 -16.59 10.81 23.64
C VAL A 523 -15.09 10.65 23.90
N LEU A 524 -14.51 9.54 23.44
CA LEU A 524 -13.05 9.39 23.36
C LEU A 524 -12.49 10.37 22.30
N PRO A 525 -11.36 11.04 22.55
CA PRO A 525 -10.78 11.97 21.59
C PRO A 525 -10.29 11.22 20.34
N PRO A 526 -10.39 11.83 19.13
CA PRO A 526 -9.86 11.23 17.92
C PRO A 526 -8.34 11.17 17.98
N TYR A 527 -7.78 10.06 17.49
CA TYR A 527 -6.37 9.92 17.16
C TYR A 527 -5.97 11.02 16.16
N SER A 528 -5.35 12.09 16.65
CA SER A 528 -4.62 13.04 15.83
C SER A 528 -3.23 12.46 15.55
N ALA A 529 -3.03 11.97 14.32
CA ALA A 529 -1.70 11.69 13.81
C ALA A 529 -0.87 13.00 13.81
N PRO A 530 0.41 12.97 14.21
CA PRO A 530 1.28 14.12 14.04
C PRO A 530 1.41 14.46 12.54
N PRO A 531 1.59 15.74 12.19
CA PRO A 531 1.76 16.14 10.80
C PRO A 531 3.08 15.57 10.30
N GLU A 532 3.03 14.49 9.53
CA GLU A 532 4.18 14.06 8.76
C GLU A 532 4.53 15.17 7.76
N HIS A 533 5.78 15.59 7.81
CA HIS A 533 6.41 16.34 6.73
C HIS A 533 6.40 15.46 5.48
N ALA A 534 5.30 15.53 4.73
CA ALA A 534 5.22 14.98 3.40
C ALA A 534 6.38 15.55 2.58
N PHE A 535 7.33 14.70 2.20
CA PHE A 535 8.22 14.98 1.09
C PHE A 535 7.35 15.07 -0.16
N ASN A 536 6.95 16.30 -0.43
CA ASN A 536 6.18 16.70 -1.58
C ASN A 536 7.04 16.44 -2.82
N PHE A 537 6.93 15.27 -3.45
CA PHE A 537 7.25 15.10 -4.87
C PHE A 537 6.16 15.73 -5.74
N GLY A 538 5.71 16.92 -5.33
CA GLY A 538 4.87 17.83 -6.09
C GLY A 538 5.78 18.79 -6.86
N MET A 539 5.73 18.66 -8.17
CA MET A 539 6.20 19.59 -9.21
C MET A 539 6.41 21.04 -8.72
N PRO A 540 7.61 21.65 -8.91
CA PRO A 540 7.70 23.10 -8.88
C PRO A 540 7.16 23.65 -10.20
N THR A 541 6.20 24.56 -10.08
CA THR A 541 5.74 25.55 -11.07
C THR A 541 4.87 25.06 -12.25
N GLY A 542 3.55 25.16 -12.04
CA GLY A 542 2.75 26.11 -12.80
C GLY A 542 2.12 25.69 -14.12
N TYR A 543 1.40 24.56 -14.20
CA TYR A 543 0.26 24.35 -15.12
C TYR A 543 -0.64 23.23 -14.55
N PRO A 544 -1.99 23.34 -14.60
CA PRO A 544 -2.88 22.36 -13.99
C PRO A 544 -2.98 21.12 -14.89
N GLY A 545 -2.17 20.11 -14.61
CA GLY A 545 -2.12 18.86 -15.35
C GLY A 545 -2.33 17.66 -14.43
N GLY A 546 -3.42 17.65 -13.67
CA GLY A 546 -3.92 16.42 -13.05
C GLY A 546 -4.48 15.52 -14.15
N PHE A 547 -3.70 14.52 -14.57
CA PHE A 547 -4.23 13.50 -15.49
C PHE A 547 -5.14 12.56 -14.71
N VAL A 548 -6.41 12.93 -14.71
CA VAL A 548 -7.54 12.00 -14.70
C VAL A 548 -7.33 11.07 -15.90
N ALA A 549 -7.07 9.80 -15.65
CA ALA A 549 -7.46 8.79 -16.62
C ALA A 549 -8.99 8.90 -16.71
N THR A 550 -9.51 9.26 -17.88
CA THR A 550 -10.94 9.07 -18.15
C THR A 550 -11.27 7.61 -17.81
N PRO A 551 -12.33 7.33 -17.05
CA PRO A 551 -12.76 5.95 -16.87
C PRO A 551 -13.15 5.42 -18.26
N ILE A 552 -12.29 4.58 -18.84
CA ILE A 552 -12.61 3.79 -20.03
C ILE A 552 -13.47 2.56 -19.63
N TRP A 553 -13.67 2.36 -18.33
CA TRP A 553 -14.47 1.27 -17.76
C TRP A 553 -15.95 1.65 -17.78
N THR A 554 -16.57 1.46 -18.95
CA THR A 554 -18.03 1.29 -19.12
C THR A 554 -18.30 -0.11 -19.63
#